data_AF-A0A7W9P875-F1
#
_entry.id   AF-A0A7W9P875-F1
#
_cell.length_a   1.000
_cell.length_b   1.000
_cell.length_c   1.000
_cell.angle_alpha   90.00
_cell.angle_beta   90.00
_cell.angle_gamma   90.00
#
_symmetry.space_group_name_H-M   'P 1'
#
loop_
_entity.id
_entity.type
_entity.pdbx_description
1 polymer ?
#
loop_
_entity_poly.entity_id
_entity_poly.type
_entity_poly.pdbx_seq_one_letter_code
_entity_poly.pdbx_strand_id
1 'polypeptide(L)'
;MPDNDFGYTAWGRDWVRLAEPLAVSRPEPLLPRARRIARTDGVQLEIEGRVVRASIHRGAQASVTHLEVAPLPASTVTAVAAHLTTDTVELADATHQALRAAGITLAPQVQNTDCSCPARKPRCLHFLATCYTLARRIDENPWLALDLQGYRESTATTTDPATPPPRWTPLDSLDPTTFFGLPA
;
A
#
# COMPACT_ATOMS: atom_id res chain seq x y z
N MET A 1 -4.71 -27.57 -5.12
CA MET A 1 -4.13 -26.31 -4.64
C MET A 1 -5.25 -25.56 -3.93
N PRO A 2 -5.06 -25.01 -2.73
CA PRO A 2 -6.12 -24.20 -2.14
C PRO A 2 -6.32 -22.98 -3.04
N ASP A 3 -7.59 -22.66 -3.33
CA ASP A 3 -7.98 -21.52 -4.15
C ASP A 3 -7.36 -20.25 -3.57
N ASN A 4 -6.34 -19.74 -4.25
CA ASN A 4 -5.58 -18.61 -3.76
C ASN A 4 -6.32 -17.34 -4.19
N ASP A 5 -7.39 -16.98 -3.47
CA ASP A 5 -8.27 -15.84 -3.78
C ASP A 5 -7.59 -14.46 -3.90
N PHE A 6 -6.30 -14.40 -3.57
CA PHE A 6 -5.48 -13.20 -3.50
C PHE A 6 -4.04 -13.52 -3.95
N GLY A 7 -3.40 -12.58 -4.62
CA GLY A 7 -2.03 -12.71 -5.11
C GLY A 7 -1.90 -13.64 -6.31
N TYR A 8 -2.86 -13.56 -7.23
CA TYR A 8 -2.84 -14.30 -8.49
C TYR A 8 -1.72 -13.81 -9.41
N THR A 9 -1.49 -12.49 -9.44
CA THR A 9 -0.37 -11.86 -10.11
C THR A 9 0.86 -11.86 -9.20
N ALA A 10 2.05 -11.74 -9.79
CA ALA A 10 3.29 -11.54 -9.04
C ALA A 10 3.25 -10.25 -8.22
N TRP A 11 2.58 -9.21 -8.74
CA TRP A 11 2.34 -7.94 -8.07
C TRP A 11 1.48 -8.10 -6.81
N GLY A 12 0.29 -8.70 -6.91
CA GLY A 12 -0.59 -8.91 -5.77
C GLY A 12 0.04 -9.85 -4.72
N ARG A 13 0.86 -10.82 -5.16
CA ARG A 13 1.56 -11.74 -4.25
C ARG A 13 2.55 -11.02 -3.34
N ASP A 14 3.21 -9.96 -3.80
CA ASP A 14 4.07 -9.14 -2.96
C ASP A 14 3.28 -8.45 -1.83
N TRP A 15 2.02 -8.09 -2.08
CA TRP A 15 1.14 -7.46 -1.09
C TRP A 15 0.50 -8.45 -0.13
N VAL A 16 0.19 -9.68 -0.57
CA VAL A 16 -0.23 -10.77 0.32
C VAL A 16 0.83 -11.01 1.41
N ARG A 17 2.12 -10.86 1.08
CA ARG A 17 3.22 -11.04 2.05
C ARG A 17 3.21 -10.07 3.22
N LEU A 18 2.48 -8.94 3.14
CA LEU A 18 2.24 -8.08 4.30
C LEU A 18 1.38 -8.79 5.36
N ALA A 19 0.38 -9.57 4.94
CA ALA A 19 -0.45 -10.40 5.81
C ALA A 19 0.23 -11.75 6.15
N GLU A 20 0.97 -12.31 5.20
CA GLU A 20 1.61 -13.62 5.29
C GLU A 20 3.12 -13.55 5.00
N PRO A 21 3.93 -13.04 5.94
CA PRO A 21 5.38 -12.98 5.77
C PRO A 21 5.98 -14.38 5.57
N LEU A 22 7.09 -14.46 4.83
CA LEU A 22 7.74 -15.74 4.54
C LEU A 22 8.44 -16.36 5.77
N ALA A 23 8.89 -15.50 6.70
CA ALA A 23 9.58 -15.92 7.92
C ALA A 23 8.62 -15.80 9.10
N VAL A 24 7.74 -16.80 9.27
CA VAL A 24 6.84 -16.86 10.44
C VAL A 24 7.01 -18.21 11.14
N SER A 25 7.28 -18.17 12.44
CA SER A 25 7.49 -19.36 13.27
C SER A 25 6.21 -19.95 13.85
N ARG A 26 5.09 -19.21 13.81
CA ARG A 26 3.77 -19.63 14.33
C ARG A 26 2.63 -19.18 13.41
N PRO A 27 1.64 -20.03 13.10
CA PRO A 27 0.49 -19.64 12.30
C PRO A 27 -0.25 -18.43 12.88
N GLU A 28 -0.63 -17.46 12.03
CA GLU A 28 -1.46 -16.31 12.42
C GLU A 28 -2.94 -16.72 12.43
N PRO A 29 -3.58 -16.86 13.61
CA PRO A 29 -4.95 -17.39 13.71
C PRO A 29 -6.02 -16.46 13.09
N LEU A 30 -5.71 -15.19 12.85
CA LEU A 30 -6.66 -14.24 12.27
C LEU A 30 -6.81 -14.36 10.75
N LEU A 31 -5.88 -15.03 10.05
CA LEU A 31 -5.86 -15.07 8.58
C LEU A 31 -7.14 -15.62 7.94
N PRO A 32 -7.74 -16.74 8.39
CA PRO A 32 -8.96 -17.25 7.77
C PRO A 32 -10.11 -16.24 7.83
N ARG A 33 -10.23 -15.53 8.96
CA ARG A 33 -11.26 -14.50 9.13
C ARG A 33 -10.95 -13.25 8.32
N ALA A 34 -9.69 -12.83 8.24
CA ALA A 34 -9.26 -11.70 7.42
C ALA A 34 -9.56 -11.94 5.93
N ARG A 35 -9.18 -13.10 5.39
CA ARG A 35 -9.48 -13.52 4.02
C ARG A 35 -10.98 -13.51 3.74
N ARG A 36 -11.79 -14.05 4.67
CA ARG A 36 -13.26 -14.03 4.53
C ARG A 36 -13.81 -12.60 4.42
N ILE A 37 -13.32 -11.65 5.23
CA ILE A 37 -13.77 -10.24 5.16
C ILE A 37 -13.45 -9.66 3.79
N ALA A 38 -12.21 -9.82 3.33
CA ALA A 38 -11.77 -9.28 2.05
C ALA A 38 -12.54 -9.90 0.87
N ARG A 39 -12.85 -11.20 0.95
CA ARG A 39 -13.60 -11.94 -0.08
C ARG A 39 -15.05 -11.48 -0.19
N THR A 40 -15.68 -11.11 0.93
CA THR A 40 -17.09 -10.68 0.95
C THR A 40 -17.25 -9.17 0.90
N ASP A 41 -16.29 -8.45 0.31
CA ASP A 41 -16.28 -6.98 0.19
C ASP A 41 -16.52 -6.23 1.50
N GLY A 42 -16.06 -6.80 2.62
CA GLY A 42 -16.25 -6.25 3.96
C GLY A 42 -15.31 -5.09 4.29
N VAL A 43 -14.45 -4.68 3.35
CA VAL A 43 -13.49 -3.57 3.49
C VAL A 43 -13.79 -2.52 2.43
N GLN A 44 -14.09 -1.30 2.86
CA GLN A 44 -14.20 -0.13 1.99
C GLN A 44 -12.88 0.62 2.01
N LEU A 45 -12.23 0.73 0.85
CA LEU A 45 -10.93 1.40 0.70
C LEU A 45 -11.09 2.79 0.10
N GLU A 46 -10.47 3.76 0.75
CA GLU A 46 -10.17 5.08 0.23
C GLU A 46 -8.63 5.19 0.12
N ILE A 47 -8.12 5.56 -1.05
CA ILE A 47 -6.68 5.64 -1.33
C ILE A 47 -6.36 7.08 -1.74
N GLU A 48 -5.44 7.71 -1.03
CA GLU A 48 -4.92 9.05 -1.33
C GLU A 48 -3.39 8.97 -1.35
N GLY A 49 -2.83 8.93 -2.55
CA GLY A 49 -1.40 8.70 -2.76
C GLY A 49 -0.94 7.38 -2.15
N ARG A 50 0.01 7.46 -1.21
CA ARG A 50 0.56 6.32 -0.46
C ARG A 50 -0.22 5.94 0.80
N VAL A 51 -1.30 6.65 1.10
CA VAL A 51 -2.11 6.44 2.31
C VAL A 51 -3.39 5.70 1.96
N VAL A 52 -3.61 4.58 2.64
CA VAL A 52 -4.82 3.77 2.54
C VAL A 52 -5.63 3.91 3.81
N ARG A 53 -6.89 4.32 3.66
CA ARG A 53 -7.89 4.31 4.73
C ARG A 53 -8.90 3.21 4.44
N ALA A 54 -9.00 2.26 5.35
CA ALA A 54 -9.84 1.08 5.23
C ALA A 54 -10.91 1.05 6.32
N SER A 55 -12.17 1.15 5.92
CA SER A 55 -13.32 1.11 6.84
C SER A 55 -13.98 -0.26 6.82
N ILE A 56 -14.15 -0.87 7.99
CA ILE A 56 -14.76 -2.19 8.16
C ILE A 56 -15.91 -2.08 9.16
N HIS A 57 -17.11 -2.48 8.72
CA HIS A 57 -18.34 -2.45 9.51
C HIS A 57 -18.73 -3.85 9.98
N ARG A 58 -19.04 -3.97 11.27
CA ARG A 58 -19.46 -5.21 11.95
C ARG A 58 -20.64 -4.91 12.86
N GLY A 59 -21.85 -5.05 12.32
CA GLY A 59 -23.06 -4.62 13.05
C GLY A 59 -22.97 -3.13 13.38
N ALA A 60 -23.12 -2.79 14.66
CA ALA A 60 -23.01 -1.41 15.14
C ALA A 60 -21.56 -0.88 15.32
N GLN A 61 -20.55 -1.73 15.11
CA GLN A 61 -19.15 -1.34 15.31
C GLN A 61 -18.48 -1.04 13.97
N ALA A 62 -17.82 0.11 13.88
CA ALA A 62 -16.98 0.49 12.75
C ALA A 62 -15.52 0.60 13.22
N SER A 63 -14.60 0.00 12.46
CA SER A 63 -13.17 0.17 12.67
C SER A 63 -12.54 0.73 11.41
N VAL A 64 -11.65 1.70 11.60
CA VAL A 64 -10.90 2.34 10.52
C VAL A 64 -9.43 1.96 10.70
N THR A 65 -8.83 1.45 9.64
CA THR A 65 -7.39 1.16 9.57
C THR A 65 -6.74 2.17 8.65
N HIS A 66 -5.70 2.82 9.14
CA HIS A 66 -4.81 3.64 8.36
C HIS A 66 -3.54 2.83 8.08
N LEU A 67 -3.14 2.80 6.81
CA LEU A 67 -1.92 2.15 6.34
C LEU A 67 -1.19 3.11 5.43
N GLU A 68 0.02 3.49 5.81
CA GLU A 68 0.93 4.26 4.98
C GLU A 68 2.03 3.35 4.44
N VAL A 69 2.28 3.46 3.13
CA VAL A 69 3.27 2.68 2.42
C VAL A 69 4.51 3.54 2.19
N ALA A 70 5.68 2.96 2.46
CA ALA A 70 6.95 3.64 2.25
C ALA A 70 7.14 3.95 0.75
N PRO A 71 7.62 5.15 0.39
CA PRO A 71 7.89 5.47 -1.00
C PRO A 71 9.06 4.65 -1.56
N LEU A 72 9.03 4.37 -2.86
CA LEU A 72 10.21 3.86 -3.56
C LEU A 72 11.33 4.93 -3.52
N PRO A 73 12.58 4.52 -3.29
CA PRO A 73 13.71 5.42 -3.47
C PRO A 73 13.75 5.98 -4.90
N ALA A 74 14.17 7.23 -5.07
CA ALA A 74 14.23 7.87 -6.40
C ALA A 74 15.05 7.06 -7.42
N SER A 75 16.15 6.43 -6.99
CA SER A 75 16.94 5.53 -7.84
C SER A 75 16.16 4.31 -8.32
N THR A 76 15.26 3.78 -7.48
CA THR A 76 14.38 2.67 -7.83
C THR A 76 13.30 3.13 -8.81
N VAL A 77 12.72 4.31 -8.61
CA VAL A 77 11.77 4.92 -9.55
C VAL A 77 12.40 5.08 -10.93
N THR A 78 13.61 5.64 -11.02
CA THR A 78 14.34 5.79 -12.28
C THR A 78 14.63 4.44 -12.94
N ALA A 79 15.05 3.44 -12.15
CA ALA A 79 15.32 2.10 -12.66
C ALA A 79 14.05 1.45 -13.21
N VAL A 80 12.93 1.53 -12.50
CA VAL A 80 11.63 1.04 -12.96
C VAL A 80 11.22 1.75 -14.26
N ALA A 81 11.33 3.08 -14.32
CA ALA A 81 10.99 3.85 -15.50
C ALA A 81 11.82 3.46 -16.74
N ALA A 82 13.08 3.05 -16.57
CA ALA A 82 13.90 2.57 -17.68
C ALA A 82 13.42 1.21 -18.25
N HIS A 83 12.67 0.44 -17.47
CA HIS A 83 12.08 -0.83 -17.90
C HIS A 83 10.65 -0.69 -18.43
N LEU A 84 9.97 0.42 -18.12
CA LEU A 84 8.63 0.71 -18.60
C LEU A 84 8.73 1.64 -19.82
N THR A 85 8.32 1.16 -20.99
CA THR A 85 8.22 2.03 -22.17
C THR A 85 7.03 2.98 -22.03
N THR A 86 7.06 4.11 -22.75
CA THR A 86 5.95 5.09 -22.76
C THR A 86 4.61 4.48 -23.14
N ASP A 87 4.62 3.41 -23.95
CA ASP A 87 3.43 2.71 -24.42
C ASP A 87 2.97 1.59 -23.47
N THR A 88 3.58 1.45 -22.28
CA THR A 88 3.17 0.43 -21.31
C THR A 88 1.81 0.79 -20.73
N VAL A 89 0.77 0.10 -21.17
CA VAL A 89 -0.60 0.28 -20.66
C VAL A 89 -0.87 -0.62 -19.46
N GLU A 90 -0.31 -1.84 -19.44
CA GLU A 90 -0.52 -2.84 -18.39
C GLU A 90 0.82 -3.38 -17.84
N LEU A 91 0.88 -3.68 -16.54
CA LEU A 91 2.05 -4.30 -15.92
C LEU A 91 1.82 -5.81 -15.75
N ALA A 92 2.15 -6.57 -16.78
CA ALA A 92 2.09 -8.02 -16.73
C ALA A 92 3.11 -8.62 -15.72
N ASP A 93 2.92 -9.89 -15.36
CA ASP A 93 3.85 -10.63 -14.51
C ASP A 93 5.26 -10.74 -15.12
N ALA A 94 5.37 -10.76 -16.45
CA ALA A 94 6.67 -10.74 -17.14
C ALA A 94 7.46 -9.46 -16.83
N THR A 95 6.79 -8.31 -16.72
CA THR A 95 7.42 -7.03 -16.34
C THR A 95 7.93 -7.09 -14.90
N HIS A 96 7.13 -7.64 -13.98
CA HIS A 96 7.56 -7.86 -12.59
C HIS A 96 8.78 -8.77 -12.51
N GLN A 97 8.77 -9.88 -13.26
CA GLN A 97 9.90 -10.81 -13.32
C GLN A 97 11.16 -10.15 -13.90
N ALA A 98 11.03 -9.36 -14.97
CA ALA A 98 12.16 -8.62 -15.55
C ALA A 98 12.77 -7.63 -14.56
N LEU A 99 11.94 -6.87 -13.84
CA LEU A 99 12.37 -5.95 -12.78
C LEU A 99 13.11 -6.70 -11.66
N ARG A 100 12.54 -7.83 -11.19
CA ARG A 100 13.20 -8.67 -10.19
C ARG A 100 14.52 -9.25 -10.67
N ALA A 101 14.60 -9.68 -11.93
CA ALA A 101 15.83 -10.20 -12.52
C ALA A 101 16.92 -9.12 -12.64
N ALA A 102 16.53 -7.86 -12.81
CA ALA A 102 17.41 -6.70 -12.74
C ALA A 102 17.79 -6.28 -11.30
N GLY A 103 17.37 -7.03 -10.27
CA GLY A 103 17.64 -6.74 -8.87
C GLY A 103 16.75 -5.68 -8.25
N ILE A 104 15.71 -5.21 -8.96
CA ILE A 104 14.76 -4.22 -8.48
C ILE A 104 13.73 -4.90 -7.59
N THR A 105 13.65 -4.48 -6.33
CA THR A 105 12.66 -5.00 -5.37
C THR A 105 11.49 -4.03 -5.25
N LEU A 106 10.29 -4.54 -5.52
CA LEU A 106 9.03 -3.78 -5.45
C LEU A 106 8.09 -4.27 -4.33
N ALA A 107 8.62 -5.08 -3.42
CA ALA A 107 7.87 -5.56 -2.27
C ALA A 107 7.51 -4.36 -1.37
N PRO A 108 6.23 -4.15 -1.06
CA PRO A 108 5.79 -3.00 -0.30
C PRO A 108 6.36 -3.04 1.12
N GLN A 109 6.71 -1.87 1.64
CA GLN A 109 7.08 -1.71 3.04
C GLN A 109 6.05 -0.82 3.74
N VAL A 110 5.63 -1.23 4.94
CA VAL A 110 4.72 -0.44 5.77
C VAL A 110 5.54 0.63 6.47
N GLN A 111 5.25 1.90 6.20
CA GLN A 111 5.85 3.04 6.89
C GLN A 111 5.15 3.29 8.22
N ASN A 112 3.82 3.30 8.21
CA ASN A 112 3.02 3.49 9.42
C ASN A 112 1.71 2.70 9.33
N THR A 113 1.19 2.28 10.47
CA THR A 113 -0.15 1.69 10.55
C THR A 113 -0.80 1.98 11.89
N ASP A 114 -2.08 2.31 11.83
CA ASP A 114 -2.95 2.47 13.00
C ASP A 114 -4.32 1.86 12.73
N CYS A 115 -5.01 1.43 13.79
CA CYS A 115 -6.38 0.95 13.69
C CYS A 115 -7.19 1.34 14.92
N SER A 116 -8.38 1.91 14.71
CA SER A 116 -9.29 2.32 15.78
C SER A 116 -9.93 1.15 16.56
N CYS A 117 -9.61 -0.10 16.21
CA CYS A 117 -10.19 -1.26 16.86
C CYS A 117 -9.66 -1.48 18.29
N PRO A 118 -10.46 -2.11 19.17
CA PRO A 118 -10.09 -2.29 20.57
C PRO A 118 -8.89 -3.22 20.78
N ALA A 119 -8.49 -4.01 19.76
CA ALA A 119 -7.33 -4.88 19.88
C ALA A 119 -6.01 -4.11 20.05
N ARG A 120 -5.91 -2.88 19.51
CA ARG A 120 -4.74 -1.98 19.57
C ARG A 120 -3.39 -2.70 19.36
N LYS A 121 -3.33 -3.56 18.35
CA LYS A 121 -2.11 -4.25 17.91
C LYS A 121 -1.84 -3.90 16.45
N PRO A 122 -0.56 -3.73 16.06
CA PRO A 122 -0.21 -3.39 14.67
C PRO A 122 -0.77 -4.39 13.64
N ARG A 123 -0.80 -5.68 13.99
CA ARG A 123 -1.33 -6.76 13.12
C ARG A 123 -2.72 -7.21 13.56
N CYS A 124 -3.66 -6.29 13.65
CA CYS A 124 -5.05 -6.65 13.97
C CYS A 124 -5.77 -7.30 12.77
N LEU A 125 -6.96 -7.86 13.03
CA LEU A 125 -7.82 -8.46 11.99
C LEU A 125 -8.10 -7.48 10.83
N HIS A 126 -8.27 -6.19 11.14
CA HIS A 126 -8.60 -5.16 10.16
C HIS A 126 -7.42 -4.86 9.24
N PHE A 127 -6.21 -4.70 9.80
CA PHE A 127 -4.98 -4.58 9.01
C PHE A 127 -4.80 -5.76 8.06
N LEU A 128 -4.94 -6.99 8.55
CA LEU A 128 -4.81 -8.19 7.72
C LEU A 128 -5.86 -8.23 6.60
N ALA A 129 -7.12 -7.88 6.90
CA ALA A 129 -8.18 -7.79 5.89
C ALA A 129 -7.87 -6.72 4.83
N THR A 130 -7.37 -5.56 5.26
CA THR A 130 -6.91 -4.48 4.36
C THR A 130 -5.81 -4.97 3.43
N CYS A 131 -4.80 -5.71 3.92
CA CYS A 131 -3.75 -6.26 3.07
C CYS A 131 -4.31 -7.19 1.97
N TYR A 132 -5.27 -8.06 2.30
CA TYR A 132 -5.90 -8.93 1.29
C TYR A 132 -6.75 -8.15 0.29
N THR A 133 -7.53 -7.16 0.74
CA THR A 133 -8.32 -6.32 -0.18
C THR A 133 -7.41 -5.51 -1.10
N LEU A 134 -6.28 -4.99 -0.60
CA LEU A 134 -5.28 -4.32 -1.44
C LEU A 134 -4.66 -5.29 -2.45
N ALA A 135 -4.25 -6.49 -2.02
CA ALA A 135 -3.73 -7.50 -2.93
C ALA A 135 -4.73 -7.83 -4.05
N ARG A 136 -6.03 -7.94 -3.75
CA ARG A 136 -7.07 -8.13 -4.77
C ARG A 136 -7.15 -6.96 -5.75
N ARG A 137 -7.18 -5.72 -5.25
CA ARG A 137 -7.22 -4.52 -6.13
C ARG A 137 -5.97 -4.40 -7.00
N ILE A 138 -4.83 -4.89 -6.51
CA ILE A 138 -3.56 -4.91 -7.26
C ILE A 138 -3.53 -6.03 -8.28
N ASP A 139 -4.10 -7.20 -7.97
CA ASP A 139 -4.32 -8.25 -8.98
C ASP A 139 -5.21 -7.73 -10.13
N GLU A 140 -6.21 -6.91 -9.82
CA GLU A 140 -7.09 -6.28 -10.81
C GLU A 140 -6.39 -5.16 -11.59
N ASN A 141 -5.56 -4.36 -10.93
CA ASN A 141 -4.78 -3.28 -11.55
C ASN A 141 -3.37 -3.18 -10.93
N PRO A 142 -2.37 -3.84 -11.53
CA PRO A 142 -0.99 -3.84 -11.03
C PRO A 142 -0.33 -2.46 -10.89
N TRP A 143 -0.78 -1.44 -11.64
CA TRP A 143 -0.27 -0.07 -11.49
C TRP A 143 -0.45 0.46 -10.06
N LEU A 144 -1.52 0.02 -9.38
CA LEU A 144 -1.80 0.42 -8.01
C LEU A 144 -0.65 0.07 -7.06
N ALA A 145 0.11 -0.99 -7.32
CA ALA A 145 1.25 -1.36 -6.49
C ALA A 145 2.40 -0.35 -6.58
N LEU A 146 2.62 0.25 -7.75
CA LEU A 146 3.63 1.29 -7.95
C LEU A 146 3.12 2.65 -7.45
N ASP A 147 1.85 2.96 -7.71
CA ASP A 147 1.21 4.21 -7.28
C ASP A 147 1.18 4.34 -5.75
N LEU A 148 0.82 3.26 -5.05
CA LEU A 148 0.85 3.21 -3.58
C LEU A 148 2.26 3.36 -3.01
N GLN A 149 3.32 3.12 -3.80
CA GLN A 149 4.70 3.36 -3.40
C GLN A 149 5.27 4.67 -4.00
N GLY A 150 4.40 5.59 -4.47
CA GLY A 150 4.77 6.94 -4.89
C GLY A 150 5.45 7.04 -6.25
N TYR A 151 5.34 6.02 -7.11
CA TYR A 151 5.98 6.02 -8.44
C TYR A 151 5.55 7.23 -9.28
N ARG A 152 4.25 7.43 -9.47
CA ARG A 152 3.73 8.54 -10.32
C ARG A 152 3.88 9.92 -9.69
N GLU A 153 3.76 10.03 -8.36
CA GLU A 153 4.02 11.28 -7.63
C GLU A 153 5.47 11.74 -7.86
N SER A 154 6.42 10.80 -7.79
CA SER A 154 7.84 11.07 -8.03
C SER A 154 8.13 11.47 -9.47
N THR A 155 7.47 10.85 -10.46
CA THR A 155 7.62 11.23 -11.88
C THR A 155 6.94 12.56 -12.23
N ALA A 156 5.91 12.96 -11.47
CA ALA A 156 5.19 14.22 -11.66
C ALA A 156 5.94 15.45 -11.10
N THR A 157 7.08 15.26 -10.43
CA THR A 157 7.92 16.36 -9.89
C THR A 157 8.72 17.08 -11.00
N THR A 158 8.10 17.26 -12.17
CA THR A 158 8.34 18.45 -13.00
C THR A 158 7.27 19.47 -12.59
N THR A 159 7.52 20.17 -11.48
CA THR A 159 6.53 21.02 -10.81
C THR A 159 5.98 22.11 -11.75
N ASP A 160 4.69 22.06 -12.04
CA ASP A 160 3.90 23.21 -12.48
C ASP A 160 3.57 24.08 -11.26
N PRO A 161 4.03 25.35 -11.19
CA PRO A 161 3.79 26.24 -10.05
C PRO A 161 2.32 26.60 -9.82
N ALA A 162 1.38 26.15 -10.66
CA ALA A 162 -0.04 26.46 -10.56
C ALA A 162 -0.88 25.50 -9.69
N THR A 163 -0.29 24.43 -9.11
CA THR A 163 -1.08 23.46 -8.32
C THR A 163 -1.37 24.01 -6.91
N PRO A 164 -2.64 24.10 -6.47
CA PRO A 164 -2.96 24.53 -5.12
C PRO A 164 -2.41 23.53 -4.09
N PRO A 165 -1.93 23.99 -2.93
CA PRO A 165 -1.32 23.11 -1.94
C PRO A 165 -2.31 22.04 -1.48
N PRO A 166 -1.84 20.83 -1.16
CA PRO A 166 -2.68 19.77 -0.66
C PRO A 166 -3.39 20.23 0.61
N ARG A 167 -4.65 19.82 0.78
CA ARG A 167 -5.49 20.10 1.96
C ARG A 167 -4.90 19.59 3.28
N TRP A 168 -3.95 18.66 3.22
CA TRP A 168 -3.28 18.05 4.36
C TRP A 168 -1.76 18.17 4.20
N THR A 169 -1.08 18.59 5.26
CA THR A 169 0.39 18.67 5.31
C THR A 169 0.94 17.40 5.98
N PRO A 170 1.79 16.62 5.31
CA PRO A 170 2.46 15.46 5.90
C PRO A 170 3.26 15.87 7.15
N LEU A 171 3.13 15.11 8.25
CA LEU A 171 3.76 15.47 9.53
C LEU A 171 5.29 15.51 9.46
N ASP A 172 5.89 14.71 8.58
CA ASP A 172 7.32 14.62 8.28
C ASP A 172 7.85 15.78 7.41
N SER A 173 6.96 16.51 6.74
CA SER A 173 7.30 17.74 6.02
C SER A 173 7.26 18.99 6.89
N LEU A 174 6.77 18.88 8.12
CA LEU A 174 6.75 19.96 9.09
C LEU A 174 8.10 20.05 9.82
N ASP A 175 8.77 21.18 9.68
CA ASP A 175 9.91 21.50 10.54
C ASP A 175 9.39 22.03 11.90
N PRO A 176 9.60 21.31 13.00
CA PRO A 176 9.07 21.69 14.31
C PRO A 176 9.64 23.01 14.82
N THR A 177 10.82 23.44 14.35
CA THR A 177 11.48 24.67 14.80
C THR A 177 10.85 25.93 14.19
N THR A 178 10.26 25.81 13.01
CA THR A 178 9.64 26.91 12.27
C THR A 178 8.12 26.86 12.30
N PHE A 179 7.53 25.68 12.50
CA PHE A 179 6.08 25.49 12.49
C PHE A 179 5.35 26.24 13.60
N PHE A 180 5.94 26.32 14.81
CA PHE A 180 5.30 26.95 15.96
C PHE A 180 5.64 28.42 16.16
N GLY A 181 6.38 29.05 15.23
CA GLY A 181 6.74 30.48 15.23
C GLY A 181 6.93 31.11 16.61
N LEU A 182 8.17 31.18 17.11
CA LEU A 182 8.44 31.93 18.35
C LEU A 182 7.92 33.37 18.20
N PRO A 183 7.07 33.88 19.13
CA PRO A 183 6.67 35.27 19.11
C PRO A 183 7.91 36.15 19.29
N ALA A 184 7.99 37.21 18.50
CA ALA A 184 9.03 38.24 18.57
C ALA A 184 9.03 38.97 19.92
#